data_AF-A0A2R7YVY7-F1
#
_entry.id   AF-A0A2R7YVY7-F1
#
_cell.length_a   1.000
_cell.length_b   1.000
_cell.length_c   1.000
_cell.angle_alpha   90.00
_cell.angle_beta   90.00
_cell.angle_gamma   90.00
#
_symmetry.space_group_name_H-M   'P 1'
#
loop_
_entity.id
_entity.type
_entity.pdbx_description
1 polymer ?
#
loop_
_entity_poly.entity_id
_entity_poly.type
_entity_poly.pdbx_seq_one_letter_code
_entity_poly.pdbx_strand_id
1 'polypeptide(L)'
;MPGSIALALRTLLALVVVSGVAVLLTWLQHDEVIRAWAEGNSSAQEILSSGGIAALRDSTIVPKFVPLALVSFIVFVVLVVVLGAFLADGHQWSRLVLTALAGFGVLVASLGLNHGLPLVFVIVSALFLLLCLALVVVLWRRDASAYLRAR
;
A
#
# COMPACT_ATOMS: atom_id res chain seq x y z
N MET A 1 -12.31 -4.92 -25.28
CA MET A 1 -11.21 -4.78 -24.29
C MET A 1 -10.63 -6.17 -24.00
N PRO A 2 -9.32 -6.40 -24.09
CA PRO A 2 -8.71 -7.71 -23.84
C PRO A 2 -8.87 -8.16 -22.39
N GLY A 3 -8.93 -9.47 -22.15
CA GLY A 3 -9.03 -10.04 -20.80
C GLY A 3 -7.86 -9.66 -19.89
N SER A 4 -6.66 -9.42 -20.43
CA SER A 4 -5.49 -8.96 -19.68
C SER A 4 -5.67 -7.55 -19.11
N ILE A 5 -6.27 -6.62 -19.85
CA ILE A 5 -6.53 -5.26 -19.34
C ILE A 5 -7.64 -5.30 -18.29
N ALA A 6 -8.71 -6.08 -18.51
CA ALA A 6 -9.76 -6.27 -17.51
C ALA A 6 -9.20 -6.89 -16.21
N LEU A 7 -8.28 -7.85 -16.33
CA LEU A 7 -7.59 -8.44 -15.18
C LEU A 7 -6.70 -7.41 -14.47
N ALA A 8 -5.96 -6.59 -15.21
CA ALA A 8 -5.14 -5.52 -14.62
C ALA A 8 -6.01 -4.54 -13.81
N LEU A 9 -7.16 -4.12 -14.34
CA LEU A 9 -8.10 -3.24 -13.63
C LEU A 9 -8.68 -3.90 -12.37
N ARG A 10 -8.99 -5.21 -12.42
CA ARG A 10 -9.44 -5.97 -11.24
C ARG A 10 -8.33 -6.07 -10.20
N THR A 11 -7.08 -6.28 -10.61
CA THR A 11 -5.92 -6.29 -9.70
C THR A 11 -5.70 -4.92 -9.07
N LEU A 12 -5.88 -3.83 -9.83
CA LEU A 12 -5.83 -2.47 -9.29
C LEU A 12 -6.91 -2.22 -8.24
N LEU A 13 -8.14 -2.68 -8.48
CA LEU A 13 -9.21 -2.62 -7.49
C LEU A 13 -8.87 -3.45 -6.24
N ALA A 14 -8.32 -4.65 -6.42
CA ALA A 14 -7.89 -5.49 -5.31
C ALA A 14 -6.80 -4.80 -4.46
N LEU A 15 -5.83 -4.15 -5.10
CA LEU A 15 -4.81 -3.34 -4.41
C LEU A 15 -5.45 -2.23 -3.57
N VAL A 16 -6.42 -1.50 -4.13
CA VAL A 16 -7.16 -0.47 -3.40
C VAL A 16 -7.89 -1.06 -2.19
N VAL A 17 -8.59 -2.18 -2.34
CA VAL A 17 -9.30 -2.84 -1.23
C VAL A 17 -8.31 -3.25 -0.13
N VAL A 18 -7.20 -3.89 -0.49
CA VAL A 18 -6.18 -4.33 0.48
C VAL A 18 -5.51 -3.14 1.18
N SER A 19 -5.22 -2.05 0.47
CA SER A 19 -4.74 -0.81 1.08
C SER A 19 -5.76 -0.19 2.03
N GLY A 20 -7.04 -0.23 1.69
CA GLY A 20 -8.12 0.24 2.57
C GLY A 20 -8.19 -0.57 3.86
N VAL A 21 -8.02 -1.89 3.77
CA VAL A 21 -7.90 -2.78 4.95
C VAL A 21 -6.69 -2.38 5.79
N ALA A 22 -5.53 -2.09 5.18
CA ALA A 22 -4.35 -1.62 5.91
C ALA A 22 -4.62 -0.32 6.69
N VAL A 23 -5.32 0.66 6.08
CA VAL A 23 -5.72 1.90 6.79
C VAL A 23 -6.66 1.60 7.95
N LEU A 24 -7.65 0.73 7.72
CA LEU A 24 -8.58 0.33 8.77
C LEU A 24 -7.86 -0.34 9.94
N LEU A 25 -6.89 -1.21 9.66
CA LEU A 25 -6.05 -1.83 10.68
C LEU A 25 -5.19 -0.80 11.42
N THR A 26 -4.62 0.18 10.71
CA THR A 26 -3.87 1.29 11.35
C THR A 26 -4.74 2.07 12.33
N TRP A 27 -6.03 2.22 12.03
CA TRP A 27 -6.97 2.86 12.94
C TRP A 27 -7.38 1.94 14.12
N LEU A 28 -7.72 0.68 13.84
CA LEU A 28 -8.16 -0.29 14.86
C LEU A 28 -7.05 -0.72 15.83
N GLN A 29 -5.82 -0.85 15.32
CA GLN A 29 -4.64 -1.30 16.07
C GLN A 29 -3.66 -0.15 16.29
N HIS A 30 -4.17 1.07 16.40
CA HIS A 30 -3.37 2.29 16.50
C HIS A 30 -2.31 2.23 17.61
N ASP A 31 -2.69 1.74 18.80
CA ASP A 31 -1.76 1.63 19.92
C ASP A 31 -0.64 0.61 19.64
N GLU A 32 -0.91 -0.48 18.92
CA GLU A 32 0.13 -1.45 18.53
C GLU A 32 1.05 -0.90 17.45
N VAL A 33 0.52 -0.11 16.50
CA VAL A 33 1.36 0.60 15.53
C VAL A 33 2.30 1.59 16.24
N ILE A 34 1.81 2.30 17.26
CA ILE A 34 2.64 3.19 18.09
C ILE A 34 3.71 2.41 18.84
N ARG A 35 3.37 1.26 19.43
CA ARG A 35 4.35 0.42 20.14
C ARG A 35 5.41 -0.14 19.21
N ALA A 36 5.02 -0.71 18.07
CA ALA A 36 5.92 -1.22 17.05
C ALA A 36 6.90 -0.14 16.56
N TRP A 37 6.42 1.09 16.39
CA TRP A 37 7.28 2.22 16.08
C TRP A 37 8.22 2.59 17.25
N ALA A 38 7.71 2.58 18.47
CA ALA A 38 8.48 2.91 19.67
C ALA A 38 9.63 1.94 19.92
N GLU A 39 9.51 0.67 19.51
CA GLU A 39 10.61 -0.31 19.59
C GLU A 39 11.88 0.19 18.87
N GLY A 40 11.74 0.97 17.80
CA GLY A 40 12.86 1.57 17.08
C GLY A 40 13.30 2.95 17.59
N ASN A 41 12.68 3.51 18.63
CA ASN A 41 12.90 4.88 19.08
C ASN A 41 13.18 4.94 20.59
N SER A 42 14.43 5.22 20.97
CA SER A 42 14.87 5.25 22.37
C SER A 42 14.11 6.26 23.24
N SER A 43 13.83 7.46 22.72
CA SER A 43 13.04 8.47 23.43
C SER A 43 11.58 8.04 23.62
N ALA A 44 11.01 7.29 22.66
CA ALA A 44 9.67 6.74 22.81
C ALA A 44 9.62 5.61 23.85
N GLN A 45 10.66 4.76 23.93
CA GLN A 45 10.76 3.71 24.96
C GLN A 45 10.86 4.28 26.36
N GLU A 46 11.59 5.39 26.55
CA GLU A 46 11.68 6.09 27.84
C GLU A 46 10.31 6.60 28.31
N ILE A 47 9.54 7.21 27.40
CA ILE A 47 8.17 7.66 27.71
C ILE A 47 7.24 6.45 27.97
N LEU A 48 7.38 5.38 27.18
CA LEU A 48 6.56 4.17 27.34
C LEU A 48 6.81 3.48 28.69
N SER A 49 8.07 3.43 29.15
CA SER A 49 8.45 2.80 30.42
C SER A 49 8.06 3.65 31.65
N SER A 50 8.06 4.98 31.53
CA SER A 50 7.74 5.89 32.63
C SER A 50 6.26 6.20 32.78
N GLY A 51 5.54 6.38 31.66
CA GLY A 51 4.15 6.83 31.64
C GLY A 51 3.16 5.91 30.92
N GLY A 52 3.63 4.79 30.35
CA GLY A 52 2.79 3.85 29.63
C GLY A 52 2.31 4.37 28.26
N ILE A 53 1.42 3.60 27.62
CA ILE A 53 0.99 3.88 26.24
C ILE A 53 0.16 5.17 26.11
N ALA A 54 -0.57 5.57 27.15
CA ALA A 54 -1.36 6.80 27.15
C ALA A 54 -0.47 8.04 27.10
N ALA A 55 0.59 8.08 27.92
CA ALA A 55 1.56 9.18 27.93
C ALA A 55 2.33 9.26 26.60
N LEU A 56 2.68 8.11 26.02
CA LEU A 56 3.33 8.07 24.72
C LEU A 56 2.39 8.62 23.63
N ARG A 57 1.14 8.17 23.58
CA ARG A 57 0.16 8.60 22.57
C ARG A 57 -0.09 10.12 22.57
N ASP A 58 -0.08 10.74 23.75
CA ASP A 58 -0.29 12.19 23.89
C ASP A 58 1.00 13.00 23.64
N SER A 59 2.14 12.32 23.48
CA SER A 59 3.43 12.96 23.20
C SER A 59 3.52 13.46 21.76
N THR A 60 4.11 14.64 21.58
CA THR A 60 4.32 15.26 20.27
C THR A 60 5.31 14.51 19.38
N ILE A 61 6.11 13.61 19.96
CA ILE A 61 7.07 12.80 19.19
C ILE A 61 6.39 11.70 18.37
N VAL A 62 5.16 11.31 18.73
CA VAL A 62 4.45 10.22 18.05
C VAL A 62 3.91 10.72 16.70
N PRO A 63 4.25 10.05 15.59
CA PRO A 63 3.70 10.38 14.30
C PRO A 63 2.18 10.22 14.27
N LYS A 64 1.51 11.09 13.50
CA LYS A 64 0.07 10.98 13.24
C LYS A 64 -0.20 9.86 12.22
N PHE A 65 -0.05 8.60 12.64
CA PHE A 65 -0.14 7.42 11.77
C PHE A 65 -1.48 7.30 11.04
N VAL A 66 -2.60 7.49 11.73
CA VAL A 66 -3.94 7.35 11.11
C VAL A 66 -4.19 8.42 10.04
N PRO A 67 -4.03 9.74 10.32
CA PRO A 67 -4.15 10.75 9.28
C PRO A 67 -3.19 10.54 8.10
N LEU A 68 -1.94 10.17 8.39
CA LEU A 68 -0.95 9.90 7.34
C LEU A 68 -1.39 8.75 6.44
N ALA A 69 -1.77 7.61 7.03
CA ALA A 69 -2.22 6.43 6.28
C ALA A 69 -3.47 6.74 5.45
N LEU A 70 -4.43 7.49 6.01
CA LEU A 70 -5.66 7.88 5.32
C LEU A 70 -5.38 8.78 4.11
N VAL A 71 -4.55 9.81 4.28
CA VAL A 71 -4.18 10.72 3.17
C VAL A 71 -3.41 9.97 2.09
N SER A 72 -2.42 9.16 2.46
CA SER A 72 -1.68 8.33 1.50
C SER A 72 -2.59 7.37 0.74
N PHE A 73 -3.60 6.79 1.40
CA PHE A 73 -4.59 5.94 0.76
C PHE A 73 -5.46 6.70 -0.24
N ILE A 74 -5.97 7.88 0.11
CA ILE A 74 -6.77 8.70 -0.80
C ILE A 74 -5.96 9.05 -2.05
N VAL A 75 -4.71 9.49 -1.88
CA VAL A 75 -3.80 9.78 -3.00
C VAL A 75 -3.58 8.53 -3.86
N PHE A 76 -3.35 7.37 -3.24
CA PHE A 76 -3.19 6.10 -3.96
C PHE A 76 -4.44 5.72 -4.76
N VAL A 77 -5.64 5.86 -4.20
CA VAL A 77 -6.90 5.60 -4.89
C VAL A 77 -7.04 6.49 -6.12
N VAL A 78 -6.79 7.80 -5.97
CA VAL A 78 -6.86 8.75 -7.09
C VAL A 78 -5.86 8.38 -8.18
N LEU A 79 -4.62 8.05 -7.83
CA LEU A 79 -3.60 7.60 -8.79
C LEU A 79 -4.03 6.34 -9.53
N VAL A 80 -4.54 5.33 -8.80
CA VAL A 80 -5.01 4.07 -9.39
C VAL A 80 -6.18 4.31 -10.35
N VAL A 81 -7.14 5.15 -9.98
CA VAL A 81 -8.30 5.48 -10.83
C VAL A 81 -7.85 6.18 -12.11
N VAL A 82 -7.02 7.22 -11.99
CA VAL A 82 -6.54 7.99 -13.15
C VAL A 82 -5.70 7.13 -14.08
N LEU A 83 -4.72 6.39 -13.54
CA LEU A 83 -3.86 5.52 -14.35
C LEU A 83 -4.62 4.32 -14.93
N GLY A 84 -5.60 3.80 -14.19
CA GLY A 84 -6.50 2.75 -14.68
C GLY A 84 -7.34 3.21 -15.87
N ALA A 85 -7.86 4.44 -15.83
CA ALA A 85 -8.58 5.04 -16.96
C ALA A 85 -7.66 5.18 -18.20
N PHE A 86 -6.45 5.73 -18.02
CA PHE A 86 -5.49 5.85 -19.12
C PHE A 86 -5.09 4.50 -19.72
N LEU A 87 -4.94 3.47 -18.88
CA LEU A 87 -4.66 2.10 -19.33
C LEU A 87 -5.83 1.52 -20.12
N ALA A 88 -7.07 1.76 -19.69
CA ALA A 88 -8.27 1.31 -20.40
C ALA A 88 -8.37 1.92 -21.79
N ASP A 89 -8.02 3.21 -21.91
CA ASP A 89 -8.02 3.95 -23.18
C ASP A 89 -6.89 3.53 -24.13
N GLY A 90 -5.89 2.80 -23.64
CA GLY A 90 -4.81 2.23 -24.45
C GLY A 90 -3.48 2.97 -24.38
N HIS A 91 -3.31 3.93 -23.46
CA HIS A 91 -2.10 4.74 -23.39
C HIS A 91 -0.89 3.92 -22.92
N GLN A 92 0.09 3.69 -23.79
CA GLN A 92 1.24 2.82 -23.47
C GLN A 92 2.09 3.34 -22.29
N TRP A 93 2.16 4.65 -22.06
CA TRP A 93 2.93 5.23 -20.94
C TRP A 93 2.33 4.88 -19.57
N SER A 94 1.00 4.71 -19.50
CA SER A 94 0.31 4.33 -18.25
C SER A 94 0.82 3.00 -17.71
N ARG A 95 1.17 2.06 -18.60
CA ARG A 95 1.78 0.77 -18.24
C ARG A 95 3.10 0.95 -17.50
N LEU A 96 3.96 1.85 -17.96
CA LEU A 96 5.26 2.11 -17.32
C LEU A 96 5.07 2.73 -15.94
N VAL A 97 4.17 3.70 -15.83
CA VAL A 97 3.86 4.35 -14.55
C VAL A 97 3.23 3.37 -13.56
N LEU A 98 2.31 2.51 -14.01
CA LEU A 98 1.72 1.47 -13.17
C LEU A 98 2.74 0.40 -12.75
N THR A 99 3.71 0.08 -13.61
CA THR A 99 4.83 -0.82 -13.26
C THR A 99 5.71 -0.18 -12.19
N ALA A 100 6.04 1.12 -12.33
CA ALA A 100 6.80 1.86 -11.33
C ALA A 100 6.04 1.98 -10.00
N LEU A 101 4.73 2.27 -10.05
CA LEU A 101 3.86 2.30 -8.88
C LEU A 101 3.82 0.95 -8.15
N ALA A 102 3.69 -0.14 -8.91
CA ALA A 102 3.74 -1.50 -8.34
C ALA A 102 5.11 -1.79 -7.72
N GLY A 103 6.21 -1.40 -8.37
CA GLY A 103 7.55 -1.53 -7.84
C GLY A 103 7.74 -0.78 -6.52
N PHE A 104 7.29 0.47 -6.45
CA PHE A 104 7.29 1.23 -5.19
C PHE A 104 6.40 0.57 -4.13
N GLY A 105 5.24 0.05 -4.53
CA GLY A 105 4.35 -0.73 -3.67
C GLY A 105 5.03 -1.96 -3.06
N VAL A 106 5.84 -2.70 -3.83
CA VAL A 106 6.64 -3.83 -3.32
C VAL A 106 7.62 -3.38 -2.26
N LEU A 107 8.33 -2.26 -2.48
CA LEU A 107 9.26 -1.71 -1.49
C LEU A 107 8.53 -1.37 -0.19
N VAL A 108 7.40 -0.67 -0.28
CA VAL A 108 6.60 -0.30 0.90
C VAL A 108 6.06 -1.54 1.63
N ALA A 109 5.51 -2.50 0.89
CA ALA A 109 5.01 -3.74 1.47
C ALA A 109 6.10 -4.57 2.15
N SER A 110 7.32 -4.56 1.60
CA SER A 110 8.46 -5.26 2.22
C SER A 110 8.82 -4.71 3.60
N LEU A 111 8.65 -3.39 3.84
CA LEU A 111 8.85 -2.80 5.15
C LEU A 111 7.80 -3.29 6.16
N GLY A 112 6.57 -3.52 5.69
CA GLY A 112 5.48 -4.07 6.50
C GLY A 112 5.60 -5.57 6.81
N LEU A 113 6.60 -6.27 6.25
CA LEU A 113 6.94 -7.64 6.61
C LEU A 113 7.94 -7.72 7.79
N ASN A 114 8.42 -6.58 8.27
CA ASN A 114 9.39 -6.54 9.36
C ASN A 114 8.76 -6.91 10.73
N HIS A 115 9.58 -7.46 11.63
CA HIS A 115 9.20 -8.25 12.81
C HIS A 115 8.55 -7.49 14.00
N GLY A 116 8.11 -6.24 13.84
CA GLY A 116 7.50 -5.44 14.91
C GLY A 116 5.98 -5.30 14.84
N LEU A 117 5.34 -5.68 13.72
CA LEU A 117 3.91 -5.44 13.51
C LEU A 117 3.05 -6.69 13.81
N PRO A 118 1.79 -6.50 14.24
CA PRO A 118 0.84 -7.60 14.41
C PRO A 118 0.72 -8.47 13.14
N LEU A 119 0.54 -9.78 13.32
CA LEU A 119 0.50 -10.75 12.20
C LEU A 119 -0.47 -10.37 11.07
N VAL A 120 -1.59 -9.72 11.41
CA VAL A 120 -2.58 -9.27 10.43
C VAL A 120 -1.98 -8.25 9.44
N PHE A 121 -1.12 -7.34 9.90
CA PHE A 121 -0.40 -6.41 9.00
C PHE A 121 0.57 -7.15 8.09
N VAL A 122 1.26 -8.18 8.60
CA VAL A 122 2.18 -8.99 7.79
C VAL A 122 1.42 -9.70 6.67
N ILE A 123 0.25 -10.28 6.98
CA ILE A 123 -0.62 -10.93 5.98
C ILE A 123 -1.09 -9.93 4.92
N VAL A 124 -1.55 -8.75 5.35
CA VAL A 124 -2.02 -7.70 4.43
C VAL A 124 -0.87 -7.20 3.53
N SER A 125 0.32 -6.99 4.10
CA SER A 125 1.53 -6.62 3.36
C SER A 125 1.94 -7.70 2.35
N ALA A 126 1.92 -8.98 2.74
CA ALA A 126 2.22 -10.10 1.85
C ALA A 126 1.21 -10.18 0.70
N LEU A 127 -0.09 -10.04 0.99
CA LEU A 127 -1.14 -10.03 -0.03
C LEU A 127 -0.96 -8.84 -0.99
N PHE A 128 -0.67 -7.65 -0.47
CA PHE A 128 -0.43 -6.47 -1.29
C PHE A 128 0.78 -6.67 -2.22
N LEU A 129 1.88 -7.22 -1.69
CA LEU A 129 3.07 -7.55 -2.47
C LEU A 129 2.74 -8.52 -3.61
N LEU A 130 2.01 -9.60 -3.33
CA LEU A 130 1.59 -10.56 -4.35
C LEU A 130 0.73 -9.90 -5.44
N LEU A 131 -0.17 -9.00 -5.06
CA LEU A 131 -0.98 -8.25 -6.02
C LEU A 131 -0.15 -7.28 -6.87
N CYS A 132 0.87 -6.62 -6.30
CA CYS A 132 1.80 -5.80 -7.08
C CYS A 132 2.56 -6.63 -8.11
N LEU A 133 3.09 -7.79 -7.74
CA LEU A 133 3.76 -8.70 -8.66
C LEU A 133 2.81 -9.20 -9.75
N ALA A 134 1.59 -9.61 -9.36
CA ALA A 134 0.56 -10.03 -10.29
C ALA A 134 0.19 -8.91 -11.29
N LEU A 135 0.08 -7.67 -10.82
CA LEU A 135 -0.19 -6.51 -11.68
C LEU A 135 0.91 -6.35 -12.74
N VAL A 136 2.18 -6.41 -12.35
CA VAL A 136 3.31 -6.32 -13.29
C VAL A 136 3.23 -7.46 -14.31
N VAL A 137 3.06 -8.71 -13.87
CA VAL A 137 2.96 -9.86 -14.79
C VAL A 137 1.81 -9.66 -15.79
N VAL A 138 0.65 -9.23 -15.33
CA VAL A 138 -0.54 -9.02 -16.18
C VAL A 138 -0.35 -7.88 -17.18
N LEU A 139 0.23 -6.75 -16.75
CA LEU A 139 0.53 -5.58 -17.59
C LEU A 139 1.47 -5.90 -18.75
N TRP A 140 2.37 -6.86 -18.56
CA TRP A 140 3.38 -7.25 -19.53
C TRP A 140 3.03 -8.52 -20.33
N ARG A 141 1.81 -9.05 -20.18
CA ARG A 141 1.32 -10.14 -21.05
C ARG A 141 1.29 -9.69 -22.52
N ARG A 142 1.52 -10.65 -23.43
CA ARG A 142 1.51 -10.42 -24.89
C ARG A 142 0.23 -9.74 -25.36
N ASP A 143 -0.92 -10.16 -24.84
CA ASP A 143 -2.24 -9.62 -25.20
C ASP A 143 -2.40 -8.14 -24.82
N ALA A 144 -1.91 -7.75 -23.63
CA ALA A 144 -1.90 -6.35 -23.20
C ALA A 144 -0.95 -5.52 -24.08
N SER A 145 0.21 -6.07 -24.40
CA SER A 145 1.20 -5.40 -25.25
C SER A 145 0.75 -5.26 -26.72
N ALA A 146 -0.09 -6.18 -27.21
CA ALA A 146 -0.70 -6.05 -28.54
C ALA A 146 -1.76 -4.94 -28.56
N TYR A 147 -2.62 -4.89 -27.54
CA TYR A 147 -3.64 -3.85 -27.40
C TYR A 147 -3.06 -2.45 -27.30
N LEU A 148 -2.04 -2.25 -26.47
CA LEU A 148 -1.40 -0.95 -26.26
C LEU A 148 -0.52 -0.48 -27.42
N ARG A 149 -0.19 -1.35 -28.38
CA ARG A 149 0.55 -0.97 -29.60
C ARG A 149 -0.35 -0.71 -30.80
N ALA A 150 -1.59 -1.17 -30.74
CA ALA A 150 -2.58 -0.99 -31.81
C ALA A 150 -3.37 0.33 -31.68
N ARG A 151 -3.18 1.06 -30.58
CA ARG A 151 -3.76 2.37 -30.26
C ARG A 151 -2.66 3.31 -29.82
#